data_AF-A0A2N7ASY2-F1
#
_entry.id   AF-A0A2N7ASY2-F1
#
_cell.length_a   1.000
_cell.length_b   1.000
_cell.length_c   1.000
_cell.angle_alpha   90.00
_cell.angle_beta   90.00
_cell.angle_gamma   90.00
#
_symmetry.space_group_name_H-M   'P 1'
#
loop_
_entity.id
_entity.type
_entity.pdbx_description
1 polymer ?
#
loop_
_entity_poly.entity_id
_entity_poly.type
_entity_poly.pdbx_seq_one_letter_code
_entity_poly.pdbx_strand_id
1 'polypeptide(L)'
;MDEKKLIEQKIFNDTSSYQNIMNIPHQHSKRHLPMNQMDRASQFAPFGALEGFKDLIKEKSDLYIRKKYTSAEDEIKIKQQLKYLQEHHLLVDVNYFNDESGYYEHLKGFLQKIDWKKGKVYFEENSVVILNIRSIKLKNP
;
A
#
# COMPACT_ATOMS: atom_id res chain seq x y z
N MET A 1 -18.23 9.65 -27.08
CA MET A 1 -18.80 8.27 -27.10
C MET A 1 -17.84 7.25 -27.72
N ASP A 2 -16.81 7.67 -28.47
CA ASP A 2 -15.97 6.76 -29.26
C ASP A 2 -14.75 6.18 -28.51
N GLU A 3 -14.27 6.85 -27.46
CA GLU A 3 -13.09 6.41 -26.70
C GLU A 3 -13.29 5.06 -25.99
N LYS A 4 -14.49 4.83 -25.44
CA LYS A 4 -14.84 3.58 -24.75
C LYS A 4 -14.82 2.40 -25.72
N LYS A 5 -15.40 2.57 -26.91
CA LYS A 5 -15.37 1.55 -27.98
C LYS A 5 -13.96 1.25 -28.46
N LEU A 6 -13.11 2.27 -28.56
CA LEU A 6 -11.71 2.14 -28.97
C LEU A 6 -10.87 1.36 -27.95
N ILE A 7 -11.13 1.58 -26.66
CA ILE A 7 -10.49 0.84 -25.56
C ILE A 7 -10.98 -0.61 -25.52
N GLU A 8 -12.29 -0.84 -25.67
CA GLU A 8 -12.86 -2.18 -25.75
C GLU A 8 -12.26 -3.00 -26.90
N GLN A 9 -12.10 -2.40 -28.09
CA GLN A 9 -11.46 -3.05 -29.23
C GLN A 9 -9.97 -3.36 -29.03
N LYS A 10 -9.26 -2.59 -28.20
CA LYS A 10 -7.86 -2.86 -27.85
C LYS A 10 -7.71 -3.95 -26.78
N ILE A 11 -8.69 -4.10 -25.91
CA ILE A 11 -8.62 -5.02 -24.75
C ILE A 11 -9.17 -6.41 -25.11
N PHE A 12 -10.21 -6.48 -25.95
CA PHE A 12 -10.89 -7.73 -26.25
C PHE A 12 -10.45 -8.31 -27.60
N ASN A 13 -10.20 -9.62 -27.63
CA ASN A 13 -9.90 -10.34 -28.85
C ASN A 13 -11.13 -10.39 -29.78
N ASP A 14 -10.88 -10.47 -31.09
CA ASP A 14 -11.95 -10.68 -32.07
C ASP A 14 -12.64 -12.04 -31.83
N THR A 15 -13.92 -12.01 -31.50
CA THR A 15 -14.74 -13.20 -31.23
C THR A 15 -15.59 -13.62 -32.43
N SER A 16 -15.41 -13.00 -33.60
CA SER A 16 -16.19 -13.26 -34.83
C SER A 16 -16.23 -14.75 -35.22
N SER A 17 -15.13 -15.48 -34.99
CA SER A 17 -15.04 -16.93 -35.24
C SER A 17 -15.98 -17.79 -34.38
N TYR A 18 -16.54 -17.25 -33.29
CA TYR A 18 -17.42 -17.97 -32.37
C TYR A 18 -18.90 -17.59 -32.53
N GLN A 19 -19.26 -16.83 -33.56
CA GLN A 19 -20.62 -16.32 -33.77
C GLN A 19 -21.68 -17.44 -33.81
N ASN A 20 -21.29 -18.62 -34.30
CA ASN A 20 -22.14 -19.82 -34.38
C ASN A 20 -22.47 -20.44 -33.00
N ILE A 21 -21.70 -20.12 -31.95
CA ILE A 21 -21.91 -20.65 -30.59
C ILE A 21 -22.30 -19.58 -29.56
N MET A 22 -22.17 -18.29 -29.89
CA MET A 22 -22.41 -17.18 -28.95
C MET A 22 -23.83 -17.13 -28.37
N ASN A 23 -24.85 -17.53 -29.14
CA ASN A 23 -26.26 -17.45 -28.74
C ASN A 23 -26.90 -18.81 -28.44
N ILE A 24 -26.08 -19.85 -28.19
CA ILE A 24 -26.61 -21.17 -27.87
C ILE A 24 -27.26 -21.14 -26.47
N PRO A 25 -28.51 -21.61 -26.31
CA PRO A 25 -29.15 -21.68 -25.00
C PRO A 25 -28.36 -22.62 -24.09
N HIS A 26 -28.18 -22.22 -22.84
CA HIS A 26 -27.48 -23.01 -21.83
C HIS A 26 -28.06 -24.44 -21.75
N GLN A 27 -27.23 -25.44 -22.04
CA GLN A 27 -27.63 -26.84 -22.03
C GLN A 27 -27.54 -27.40 -20.62
N HIS A 28 -28.68 -27.75 -20.02
CA HIS A 28 -28.70 -28.43 -18.73
C HIS A 28 -28.39 -29.91 -18.91
N SER A 29 -27.55 -30.46 -18.03
CA SER A 29 -27.30 -31.90 -17.99
C SER A 29 -28.61 -32.65 -17.67
N LYS A 30 -28.88 -33.71 -18.44
CA LYS A 30 -30.04 -34.59 -18.23
C LYS A 30 -29.81 -35.62 -17.12
N ARG A 31 -28.55 -35.83 -16.71
CA ARG A 31 -28.15 -36.90 -15.79
C ARG A 31 -27.78 -36.38 -14.39
N HIS A 32 -27.29 -35.15 -14.31
CA HIS A 32 -26.81 -34.56 -13.06
C HIS A 32 -27.46 -33.20 -12.83
N LEU A 33 -28.06 -33.02 -11.66
CA LEU A 33 -28.66 -31.76 -11.26
C LEU A 33 -27.55 -30.70 -11.07
N PRO A 34 -27.76 -29.45 -11.49
CA PRO A 34 -26.80 -28.39 -11.21
C PRO A 34 -26.66 -28.17 -9.70
N MET A 35 -25.44 -27.92 -9.27
CA MET A 35 -25.15 -27.59 -7.88
C MET A 35 -25.82 -26.27 -7.47
N ASN A 36 -26.40 -26.25 -6.27
CA ASN A 36 -26.93 -25.06 -5.62
C ASN A 36 -25.87 -23.94 -5.60
N GLN A 37 -26.29 -22.68 -5.70
CA GLN A 37 -25.40 -21.53 -5.52
C GLN A 37 -24.69 -21.54 -4.16
N MET A 38 -25.35 -21.95 -3.08
CA MET A 38 -24.76 -22.04 -1.74
C MET A 38 -23.66 -23.11 -1.65
N ASP A 39 -23.91 -24.28 -2.24
CA ASP A 39 -22.93 -25.37 -2.30
C ASP A 39 -21.74 -24.98 -3.20
N ARG A 40 -22.01 -24.25 -4.29
CA ARG A 40 -20.98 -23.58 -5.11
C ARG A 40 -20.13 -22.61 -4.30
N ALA A 41 -20.74 -21.75 -3.49
CA ALA A 41 -20.01 -20.81 -2.63
C ALA A 41 -19.17 -21.54 -1.57
N SER A 42 -19.68 -22.64 -1.03
CA SER A 42 -19.00 -23.43 0.01
C SER A 42 -17.71 -24.10 -0.47
N GLN A 43 -17.60 -24.40 -1.77
CA GLN A 43 -16.33 -24.86 -2.36
C GLN A 43 -15.21 -23.81 -2.28
N PHE A 44 -15.57 -22.53 -2.16
CA PHE A 44 -14.65 -21.41 -1.95
C PHE A 44 -14.51 -21.01 -0.47
N ALA A 45 -15.27 -21.63 0.45
CA ALA A 45 -15.16 -21.40 1.89
C ALA A 45 -13.76 -21.65 2.50
N PRO A 46 -12.90 -22.59 2.03
CA PRO A 46 -11.54 -22.71 2.55
C PRO A 46 -10.65 -21.48 2.27
N PHE A 47 -11.05 -20.57 1.38
CA PHE A 47 -10.43 -19.24 1.21
C PHE A 47 -11.03 -18.17 2.14
N GLY A 48 -12.00 -18.55 2.98
CA GLY A 48 -12.64 -17.73 4.01
C GLY A 48 -11.76 -17.44 5.23
N ALA A 49 -10.46 -17.76 5.17
CA ALA A 49 -9.44 -17.45 6.20
C ALA A 49 -9.29 -15.93 6.52
N LEU A 50 -10.13 -15.08 5.95
CA LEU A 50 -10.13 -13.63 6.05
C LEU A 50 -11.07 -13.05 7.12
N GLU A 51 -11.75 -13.86 7.95
CA GLU A 51 -12.54 -13.30 9.07
C GLU A 51 -11.64 -12.43 9.97
N GLY A 52 -10.48 -12.94 10.41
CA GLY A 52 -9.51 -12.14 11.17
C GLY A 52 -8.75 -11.08 10.35
N PHE A 53 -8.68 -11.23 9.02
CA PHE A 53 -7.99 -10.24 8.17
C PHE A 53 -8.75 -8.91 8.10
N LYS A 54 -10.09 -8.95 8.13
CA LYS A 54 -10.91 -7.74 8.19
C LYS A 54 -10.64 -6.95 9.47
N ASP A 55 -10.53 -7.65 10.60
CA ASP A 55 -10.22 -7.04 11.89
C ASP A 55 -8.80 -6.46 11.90
N LEU A 56 -7.81 -7.20 11.35
CA LEU A 56 -6.43 -6.70 11.19
C LEU A 56 -6.34 -5.46 10.28
N ILE A 57 -7.08 -5.42 9.17
CA ILE A 57 -7.17 -4.22 8.32
C ILE A 57 -7.76 -3.06 9.12
N LYS A 58 -8.84 -3.32 9.87
CA LYS A 58 -9.50 -2.28 10.67
C LYS A 58 -8.58 -1.71 11.73
N GLU A 59 -7.96 -2.57 12.55
CA GLU A 59 -6.99 -2.15 13.56
C GLU A 59 -5.82 -1.37 12.96
N LYS A 60 -5.26 -1.84 11.84
CA LYS A 60 -4.20 -1.11 11.13
C LYS A 60 -4.71 0.21 10.58
N SER A 61 -5.91 0.28 10.02
CA SER A 61 -6.48 1.53 9.53
C SER A 61 -6.68 2.54 10.65
N ASP A 62 -7.09 2.09 11.84
CA ASP A 62 -7.31 2.92 13.02
C ASP A 62 -6.01 3.58 13.52
N LEU A 63 -4.89 2.84 13.49
CA LEU A 63 -3.56 3.40 13.81
C LEU A 63 -3.16 4.50 12.81
N TYR A 64 -3.54 4.36 11.54
CA TYR A 64 -3.14 5.29 10.48
C TYR A 64 -4.05 6.52 10.34
N ILE A 65 -5.16 6.61 11.09
CA ILE A 65 -6.07 7.77 11.07
C ILE A 65 -5.32 9.09 11.32
N ARG A 66 -4.28 9.07 12.17
CA ARG A 66 -3.52 10.27 12.54
C ARG A 66 -2.38 10.59 11.56
N LYS A 67 -2.06 9.68 10.64
CA LYS A 67 -0.94 9.85 9.72
C LYS A 67 -1.24 11.00 8.75
N LYS A 68 -0.36 12.00 8.76
CA LYS A 68 -0.35 13.07 7.76
C LYS A 68 0.60 12.66 6.64
N TYR A 69 0.03 12.43 5.46
CA TYR A 69 0.81 12.15 4.26
C TYR A 69 1.52 13.41 3.78
N THR A 70 2.76 13.22 3.37
CA THR A 70 3.69 14.27 2.97
C THR A 70 3.42 14.67 1.52
N SER A 71 3.55 15.96 1.18
CA SER A 71 3.47 16.42 -0.21
C SER A 71 4.79 16.17 -0.95
N ALA A 72 4.78 16.22 -2.29
CA ALA A 72 6.00 16.07 -3.08
C ALA A 72 7.07 17.12 -2.71
N GLU A 73 6.66 18.36 -2.40
CA GLU A 73 7.57 19.43 -1.97
C GLU A 73 8.21 19.11 -0.62
N ASP A 74 7.42 18.61 0.33
CA ASP A 74 7.91 18.26 1.66
C ASP A 74 8.87 17.06 1.60
N GLU A 75 8.60 16.08 0.73
CA GLU A 75 9.53 14.97 0.49
C GLU A 75 10.88 15.44 -0.05
N ILE A 76 10.87 16.40 -1.00
CA ILE A 76 12.09 17.00 -1.54
C ILE A 76 12.87 17.70 -0.42
N LYS A 77 12.20 18.49 0.42
CA LYS A 77 12.82 19.18 1.56
C LYS A 77 13.45 18.19 2.54
N ILE A 78 12.75 17.13 2.93
CA ILE A 78 13.27 16.09 3.83
C ILE A 78 14.48 15.40 3.20
N LYS A 79 14.42 15.04 1.92
CA LYS A 79 15.55 14.43 1.21
C LYS A 79 16.78 15.35 1.19
N GLN A 80 16.60 16.64 0.98
CA GLN A 80 17.68 17.62 1.03
C GLN A 80 18.28 17.74 2.44
N GLN A 81 17.45 17.82 3.47
CA GLN A 81 17.90 17.85 4.87
C GLN A 81 18.68 16.59 5.25
N LEU A 82 18.22 15.41 4.84
CA LEU A 82 18.92 14.15 5.07
C LEU A 82 20.29 14.10 4.38
N LYS A 83 20.38 14.56 3.13
CA LYS A 83 21.67 14.67 2.42
C LYS A 83 22.62 15.62 3.15
N TYR A 84 22.14 16.76 3.60
CA TYR A 84 22.93 17.72 4.37
C TYR A 84 23.48 17.09 5.66
N LEU A 85 22.66 16.34 6.40
CA LEU A 85 23.09 15.64 7.62
C LEU A 85 24.08 14.50 7.36
N GLN A 86 24.16 14.00 6.14
CA GLN A 86 25.14 12.98 5.77
C GLN A 86 26.56 13.57 5.69
N GLU A 87 26.66 14.85 5.31
CA GLU A 87 27.92 15.60 5.25
C GLU A 87 28.23 16.29 6.59
N HIS A 88 27.20 16.62 7.37
CA HIS A 88 27.31 17.33 8.64
C HIS A 88 26.77 16.47 9.79
N HIS A 89 27.69 15.98 10.63
CA HIS A 89 27.35 15.21 11.82
C HIS A 89 26.76 16.11 12.93
N LEU A 90 25.46 16.37 12.82
CA LEU A 90 24.72 17.26 13.72
C LEU A 90 23.69 16.49 14.52
N LEU A 91 23.50 16.92 15.76
CA LEU A 91 22.45 16.39 16.63
C LEU A 91 21.10 16.94 16.17
N VAL A 92 20.17 16.05 15.83
CA VAL A 92 18.84 16.42 15.35
C VAL A 92 17.74 15.87 16.22
N ASP A 93 16.60 16.55 16.18
CA ASP A 93 15.30 16.08 16.67
C ASP A 93 14.40 15.81 15.45
N VAL A 94 14.09 14.54 15.25
CA VAL A 94 13.30 14.03 14.13
C VAL A 94 11.90 13.70 14.64
N ASN A 95 10.91 14.41 14.12
CA ASN A 95 9.51 14.08 14.33
C ASN A 95 9.06 13.12 13.21
N TYR A 96 8.62 11.92 13.57
CA TYR A 96 8.18 10.90 12.62
C TYR A 96 6.93 10.17 13.10
N PHE A 97 6.17 9.62 12.15
CA PHE A 97 5.03 8.75 12.44
C PHE A 97 5.51 7.33 12.74
N ASN A 98 5.18 6.82 13.93
CA ASN A 98 5.46 5.45 14.31
C ASN A 98 4.28 4.54 13.92
N ASP A 99 4.53 3.61 12.98
CA ASP A 99 3.53 2.69 12.44
C ASP A 99 3.06 1.63 13.47
N GLU A 100 3.79 1.44 14.58
CA GLU A 100 3.45 0.53 15.67
C GLU A 100 2.54 1.21 16.70
N SER A 101 2.83 2.44 17.09
CA SER A 101 2.02 3.18 18.08
C SER A 101 0.85 3.94 17.44
N GLY A 102 0.94 4.29 16.15
CA GLY A 102 -0.07 5.12 15.48
C GLY A 102 0.00 6.61 15.86
N TYR A 103 1.10 7.04 16.49
CA TYR A 103 1.33 8.41 16.91
C TYR A 103 2.63 8.97 16.34
N TYR A 104 2.77 10.29 16.42
CA TYR A 104 4.01 10.99 16.10
C TYR A 104 4.94 10.96 17.31
N GLU A 105 6.18 10.58 17.07
CA GLU A 105 7.22 10.44 18.08
C GLU A 105 8.46 11.25 17.68
N HIS A 106 9.26 11.53 18.68
CA HIS A 106 10.50 12.28 18.54
C HIS A 106 11.70 11.36 18.74
N LEU A 107 12.60 11.37 17.77
CA LEU A 107 13.90 10.74 17.87
C LEU A 107 14.98 11.80 17.93
N LYS A 108 15.83 11.73 18.95
CA LYS A 108 17.00 12.61 19.10
C LYS A 108 18.26 11.79 18.87
N GLY A 109 19.11 12.22 17.96
CA GLY A 109 20.35 11.50 17.69
C GLY A 109 21.08 12.02 16.47
N PHE A 110 22.20 11.37 16.17
CA PHE A 110 23.00 11.66 15.00
C PHE A 110 22.65 10.72 13.85
N LEU A 111 22.66 11.26 12.64
CA LEU A 111 22.50 10.45 11.44
C LEU A 111 23.73 9.55 11.25
N GLN A 112 23.51 8.24 11.15
CA GLN A 112 24.59 7.28 10.86
C GLN A 112 24.59 6.82 9.41
N LYS A 113 23.41 6.48 8.88
CA LYS A 113 23.30 5.88 7.54
C LYS A 113 21.95 6.17 6.90
N ILE A 114 21.96 6.36 5.59
CA ILE A 114 20.74 6.42 4.76
C ILE A 114 20.75 5.27 3.77
N ASP A 115 19.66 4.49 3.73
CA ASP A 115 19.41 3.47 2.72
C ASP A 115 18.24 3.92 1.84
N TRP A 116 18.57 4.57 0.72
CA TRP A 116 17.59 5.06 -0.24
C TRP A 116 16.79 3.93 -0.92
N LYS A 117 17.39 2.74 -1.09
CA LYS A 117 16.70 1.60 -1.71
C LYS A 117 15.60 1.05 -0.80
N LYS A 118 15.87 1.01 0.51
CA LYS A 118 14.88 0.60 1.53
C LYS A 118 13.99 1.74 2.01
N GLY A 119 14.28 2.98 1.62
CA GLY A 119 13.58 4.17 2.10
C GLY A 119 13.73 4.36 3.62
N LYS A 120 14.86 3.97 4.20
CA LYS A 120 15.10 4.01 5.66
C LYS A 120 16.33 4.83 6.02
N VAL A 121 16.25 5.48 7.16
CA VAL A 121 17.33 6.24 7.78
C VAL A 121 17.65 5.62 9.13
N TYR A 122 18.93 5.49 9.43
CA TYR A 122 19.43 4.90 10.66
C TYR A 122 20.09 5.97 11.51
N PHE A 123 19.58 6.10 12.71
CA PHE A 123 20.18 6.81 13.83
C PHE A 123 20.75 5.77 14.80
N GLU A 124 21.50 6.21 15.82
CA GLU A 124 22.29 5.33 16.70
C GLU A 124 21.59 4.04 17.16
N GLU A 125 20.38 4.17 17.73
CA GLU A 125 19.65 3.01 18.26
C GLU A 125 18.38 2.67 17.46
N ASN A 126 17.91 3.57 16.59
CA ASN A 126 16.62 3.39 15.92
C ASN A 126 16.71 3.69 14.42
N SER A 127 15.84 3.01 13.66
CA SER A 127 15.64 3.29 12.23
C SER A 127 14.28 3.93 11.99
N VAL A 128 14.21 4.89 11.08
CA VAL A 128 12.99 5.60 10.70
C VAL A 128 12.76 5.47 9.19
N VAL A 129 11.51 5.22 8.79
CA VAL A 129 11.12 5.23 7.37
C VAL A 129 11.05 6.68 6.89
N ILE A 130 11.72 6.99 5.77
CA ILE A 130 11.85 8.36 5.25
C ILE A 130 10.48 9.02 5.04
N LEU A 131 9.51 8.28 4.49
CA LEU A 131 8.15 8.78 4.23
C LEU A 131 7.35 9.07 5.50
N ASN A 132 7.76 8.52 6.65
CA ASN A 132 7.10 8.79 7.93
C ASN A 132 7.66 10.03 8.61
N ILE A 133 8.80 10.58 8.15
CA ILE A 133 9.39 11.78 8.73
C ILE A 133 8.50 12.97 8.41
N ARG A 134 8.14 13.74 9.43
CA ARG A 134 7.33 14.97 9.30
C ARG A 134 8.17 16.23 9.30
N SER A 135 9.24 16.24 10.10
CA SER A 135 10.17 17.36 10.19
C SER A 135 11.47 16.92 10.85
N ILE A 136 12.58 17.50 10.41
CA ILE A 136 13.89 17.37 11.05
C ILE A 136 14.31 18.75 11.54
N LYS A 137 14.64 18.88 12.82
CA LYS A 137 15.13 20.12 13.42
C LYS A 137 16.51 19.91 14.01
N LEU A 138 17.40 20.89 13.81
CA LEU A 138 18.68 20.92 14.52
C LEU A 138 18.40 21.14 16.00
N LYS A 139 19.05 20.35 16.85
CA LYS A 139 19.03 20.57 18.29
C LYS A 139 20.26 21.41 18.61
N ASN A 140 20.05 22.73 18.76
CA ASN A 140 21.11 23.59 19.27
C ASN A 140 21.40 23.24 20.74
N PRO A 141 22.67 23.30 21.18
CA PRO A 141 23.04 23.10 22.59
C PRO A 141 22.43 24.17 23.50
#